data_AF-A0A524NYV8-F1
#
_entry.id   AF-A0A524NYV8-F1
#
_cell.length_a   1.000
_cell.length_b   1.000
_cell.length_c   1.000
_cell.angle_alpha   90.00
_cell.angle_beta   90.00
_cell.angle_gamma   90.00
#
_symmetry.space_group_name_H-M   'P 1'
#
loop_
_entity.id
_entity.type
_entity.pdbx_description
1 polymer ?
#
loop_
_entity_poly.entity_id
_entity_poly.type
_entity_poly.pdbx_seq_one_letter_code
_entity_poly.pdbx_strand_id
1 'polypeptide(L)' 'HTTTYGAFNCFATGIGATDVSMIIATGELWFQVPETRRINFTGKLG' A
#
# COMPACT_ATOMS: atom_id res chain seq x y z
N HIS A 1 -8.93 -1.73 -2.35
CA HIS A 1 -8.80 -0.36 -2.91
C HIS A 1 -8.11 0.63 -1.98
N THR A 2 -7.70 0.25 -0.77
CA THR A 2 -6.81 1.07 0.07
C THR A 2 -5.52 1.47 -0.65
N THR A 3 -5.04 0.64 -1.59
CA THR A 3 -3.91 0.92 -2.48
C THR A 3 -4.03 2.22 -3.28
N THR A 4 -5.23 2.78 -3.46
CA THR A 4 -5.44 4.10 -4.08
C THR A 4 -4.65 5.19 -3.36
N TYR A 5 -4.43 5.08 -2.05
CA TYR A 5 -3.62 6.06 -1.31
C TYR A 5 -2.14 6.07 -1.72
N GLY A 6 -1.67 5.06 -2.47
CA GLY A 6 -0.35 5.07 -3.11
C GLY A 6 -0.15 6.23 -4.10
N ALA A 7 -1.23 6.80 -4.64
CA ALA A 7 -1.17 8.01 -5.46
C ALA A 7 -0.61 9.23 -4.70
N PHE A 8 -0.65 9.20 -3.36
CA PHE A 8 -0.10 10.25 -2.48
C PHE A 8 1.32 9.94 -1.98
N ASN A 9 2.06 9.04 -2.65
CA ASN A 9 3.41 8.63 -2.26
C ASN A 9 3.50 7.97 -0.86
N CYS A 10 2.41 7.32 -0.43
CA CYS A 10 2.35 6.54 0.81
C CYS A 10 2.34 5.04 0.50
N PHE A 11 2.94 4.22 1.36
CA PHE A 11 2.69 2.79 1.33
C PHE A 11 1.27 2.50 1.85
N ALA A 12 0.44 1.88 1.03
CA ALA A 12 -0.94 1.53 1.40
C ALA A 12 -1.32 0.17 0.81
N THR A 13 -1.86 -0.71 1.64
CA THR A 13 -2.32 -2.05 1.24
C THR A 13 -3.64 -2.39 1.91
N GLY A 14 -4.38 -3.34 1.31
CA GLY A 14 -5.50 -3.98 2.00
C GLY A 14 -4.97 -4.97 3.03
N ILE A 15 -5.65 -5.09 4.16
CA ILE A 15 -5.35 -6.03 5.24
C ILE A 15 -6.64 -6.70 5.73
N GLY A 16 -6.52 -7.84 6.40
CA GLY A 16 -7.65 -8.60 6.93
C GLY A 16 -8.13 -8.12 8.30
N ALA A 17 -9.25 -8.67 8.78
CA ALA A 17 -9.82 -8.29 10.08
C ALA A 17 -8.85 -8.57 11.26
N THR A 18 -8.13 -9.69 11.22
CA THR A 18 -7.13 -10.02 12.25
C THR A 18 -5.98 -9.02 12.28
N ASP A 19 -5.51 -8.57 11.11
CA ASP A 19 -4.45 -7.57 11.00
C ASP A 19 -4.89 -6.22 11.56
N VAL A 20 -6.16 -5.85 11.31
CA VAL A 20 -6.77 -4.64 11.89
C VAL A 20 -6.82 -4.74 13.42
N SER A 21 -7.22 -5.89 13.97
CA SER A 21 -7.23 -6.12 15.42
C SER A 21 -5.83 -5.96 16.03
N MET A 22 -4.78 -6.45 15.33
CA MET A 22 -3.39 -6.27 15.75
C MET A 22 -3.02 -4.78 15.78
N ILE A 23 -3.27 -4.03 14.71
CA ILE A 23 -2.98 -2.59 14.65
C ILE A 23 -3.72 -1.81 15.74
N ILE A 24 -4.98 -2.13 16.01
CA ILE A 24 -5.75 -1.46 17.07
C ILE A 24 -5.12 -1.73 18.45
N ALA A 25 -4.61 -2.94 18.67
CA ALA A 25 -4.00 -3.33 19.93
C ALA A 25 -2.58 -2.77 20.12
N THR A 26 -1.77 -2.72 19.06
CA THR A 26 -0.32 -2.46 19.15
C THR A 26 0.14 -1.18 18.44
N GLY A 27 -0.65 -0.65 17.51
CA GLY A 27 -0.24 0.42 16.60
C GLY A 27 0.69 -0.03 15.47
N GLU A 28 0.98 -1.34 15.37
CA GLU A 28 2.01 -1.88 14.48
C GLU A 28 1.54 -3.14 13.74
N LEU A 29 2.13 -3.40 12.57
CA LEU A 29 1.91 -4.62 11.81
C LEU A 29 3.17 -5.04 11.07
N TRP A 30 3.36 -6.34 10.90
CA TRP A 30 4.47 -6.90 10.13
C TRP A 30 4.16 -6.90 8.63
N PHE A 31 5.13 -6.47 7.84
CA PHE A 31 5.06 -6.56 6.38
C PHE A 31 6.31 -7.23 5.85
N GLN A 32 6.13 -8.16 4.90
CA GLN A 32 7.22 -8.54 4.01
C GLN A 32 7.46 -7.39 3.03
N VAL A 33 8.70 -6.91 2.94
CA VAL A 33 9.06 -5.85 1.99
C VAL A 33 8.79 -6.34 0.56
N PRO A 34 7.91 -5.67 -0.21
CA PRO A 34 7.57 -6.11 -1.55
C PRO A 34 8.62 -5.64 -2.57
N GLU A 35 8.67 -6.32 -3.71
CA GLU A 35 9.40 -5.81 -4.88
C GLU A 35 8.69 -4.57 -5.46
N THR A 36 9.47 -3.65 -6.03
CA THR A 36 8.94 -2.47 -6.71
C THR A 36 9.03 -2.64 -8.23
N ARG A 37 7.93 -2.38 -8.93
CA ARG A 37 7.91 -2.24 -10.40
C ARG A 37 7.70 -0.79 -10.79
N ARG A 38 8.72 -0.19 -11.42
CA ARG A 38 8.65 1.19 -11.94
C ARG A 38 8.07 1.20 -13.34
N ILE A 39 6.90 1.81 -13.50
CA ILE A 39 6.27 2.02 -14.81
C ILE A 39 6.51 3.47 -15.22
N ASN A 40 7.33 3.68 -16.25
CA ASN A 40 7.58 5.00 -16.81
C ASN A 40 6.67 5.20 -18.02
N PHE A 41 5.71 6.13 -17.90
CA PHE A 41 4.88 6.54 -19.03
C PHE A 41 5.58 7.64 -19.81
N THR A 42 5.67 7.48 -21.13
CA THR A 42 6.24 8.47 -22.07
C THR A 42 5.23 8.80 -23.17
N GLY A 43 5.27 10.02 -23.71
CA GLY A 43 4.35 10.48 -24.74
C GLY A 43 3.29 11.45 -24.20
N LYS A 44 2.21 11.65 -24.96
CA LYS A 44 1.07 12.48 -24.55
C LYS A 44 -0.17 11.61 -24.48
N LEU A 45 -1.00 11.83 -23.46
CA LEU A 45 -2.38 11.35 -23.48
C LEU A 45 -3.10 12.07 -24.63
N GLY A 46 -3.85 11.31 -25.42
CA GLY A 46 -4.63 11.82 -26.56
C GLY A 46 -5.75 12.76 -26.12
#